data_AF-B7E2K7-F1
#
_entry.id   AF-B7E2K7-F1
#
_cell.length_a   1.000
_cell.length_b   1.000
_cell.length_c   1.000
_cell.angle_alpha   90.00
_cell.angle_beta   90.00
_cell.angle_gamma   90.00
#
_symmetry.space_group_name_H-M   'P 1'
#
loop_
_entity.id
_entity.type
_entity.pdbx_description
1 polymer ?
#
loop_
_entity_poly.entity_id
_entity_poly.type
_entity_poly.pdbx_seq_one_letter_code
_entity_poly.pdbx_strand_id
1 'polypeptide(L)'
;MGRKKEKHNAKIGEANVKKTTIMRFLIDQLDGFTDKLFVCQAEKYNWTTHFYRGQFFDEDYLIVDIYCHSSIPSWSCDARTEVKFWNTTIQDIEHHYEMKRNCMSCPPFIKWKDLISRENNYVRNGRIVCEVLISEVPKKANKNQAVIVKEYPGIRNLEILVEKSKFHVNMELLAFTSKFFEKELARGRLNTADPYILEDITPIDFKLYMDLTYHPKQYFSGNGSV
;
A
#
# COMPACT_ATOMS: atom_id res chain seq x y z
N MET A 1 16.74 -59.22 -2.84
CA MET A 1 17.44 -58.09 -2.18
C MET A 1 16.64 -56.81 -2.40
N GLY A 2 15.70 -56.50 -1.50
CA GLY A 2 14.91 -55.27 -1.55
C GLY A 2 15.45 -54.26 -0.55
N ARG A 3 15.96 -53.12 -1.05
CA ARG A 3 16.39 -51.99 -0.19
C ARG A 3 15.14 -51.27 0.34
N LYS A 4 14.83 -51.45 1.63
CA LYS A 4 13.94 -50.56 2.37
C LYS A 4 14.60 -49.19 2.47
N LYS A 5 13.97 -48.15 1.89
CA LYS A 5 14.31 -46.75 2.18
C LYS A 5 13.62 -46.37 3.48
N GLU A 6 14.41 -46.05 4.49
CA GLU A 6 13.96 -45.49 5.75
C GLU A 6 13.30 -44.13 5.50
N LYS A 7 12.08 -43.96 6.01
CA LYS A 7 11.43 -42.66 6.09
C LYS A 7 12.15 -41.87 7.17
N HIS A 8 12.91 -40.85 6.77
CA HIS A 8 13.32 -39.81 7.69
C HIS A 8 12.06 -39.13 8.22
N ASN A 9 11.82 -39.31 9.51
CA ASN A 9 10.87 -38.51 10.28
C ASN A 9 11.25 -37.05 10.10
N ALA A 10 10.48 -36.33 9.29
CA ALA A 10 10.48 -34.88 9.30
C ALA A 10 10.09 -34.47 10.73
N LYS A 11 11.04 -33.85 11.44
CA LYS A 11 10.74 -33.11 12.66
C LYS A 11 9.60 -32.17 12.31
N ILE A 12 8.48 -32.35 13.00
CA ILE A 12 7.35 -31.43 12.99
C ILE A 12 7.94 -30.08 13.38
N GLY A 13 8.11 -29.21 12.39
CA GLY A 13 8.66 -27.88 12.57
C GLY A 13 7.81 -27.17 13.61
N GLU A 14 8.48 -26.61 14.60
CA GLU A 14 7.88 -25.66 15.53
C GLU A 14 7.00 -24.71 14.73
N ALA A 15 5.76 -24.55 15.17
CA ALA A 15 4.82 -23.62 14.58
C ALA A 15 5.53 -22.26 14.46
N ASN A 16 5.84 -21.87 13.22
CA ASN A 16 6.47 -20.60 12.90
C ASN A 16 5.49 -19.52 13.35
N VAL A 17 5.63 -19.05 14.60
CA VAL A 17 4.81 -17.98 15.15
C VAL A 17 5.08 -16.78 14.26
N LYS A 18 4.09 -16.38 13.46
CA LYS A 18 4.18 -15.19 12.61
C LYS A 18 4.49 -14.02 13.53
N LYS A 19 5.74 -13.54 13.48
CA LYS A 19 6.18 -12.39 14.26
C LYS A 19 5.58 -11.15 13.60
N THR A 20 4.52 -10.62 14.20
CA THR A 20 3.89 -9.37 13.76
C THR A 20 4.60 -8.21 14.43
N THR A 21 5.12 -7.27 13.64
CA THR A 21 5.63 -6.00 14.13
C THR A 21 4.45 -5.04 14.31
N ILE A 22 4.36 -4.38 15.47
CA ILE A 22 3.27 -3.45 15.79
C ILE A 22 3.86 -2.07 16.05
N MET A 23 3.40 -1.08 15.29
CA MET A 23 3.67 0.33 15.53
C MET A 23 2.37 1.00 15.95
N ARG A 24 2.36 1.72 17.07
CA ARG A 24 1.18 2.45 17.57
C ARG A 24 1.51 3.91 17.76
N PHE A 25 0.59 4.78 17.34
CA PHE A 25 0.73 6.21 17.55
C PHE A 25 -0.58 6.96 17.73
N LEU A 26 -0.43 8.21 18.14
CA LEU A 26 -1.49 9.13 18.47
C LEU A 26 -1.43 10.34 17.53
N ILE A 27 -2.60 10.76 17.06
CA ILE A 27 -2.82 12.07 16.45
C ILE A 27 -3.77 12.82 17.37
N ASP A 28 -3.29 13.84 18.08
CA ASP A 28 -4.02 14.59 19.12
C ASP A 28 -4.17 16.09 18.81
N GLN A 29 -3.31 16.65 17.97
CA GLN A 29 -3.42 18.01 17.43
C GLN A 29 -3.94 18.00 16.00
N LEU A 30 -5.19 17.54 15.80
CA LEU A 30 -5.75 17.29 14.47
C LEU A 30 -5.68 18.51 13.54
N ASP A 31 -6.01 19.70 14.02
CA ASP A 31 -5.99 20.91 13.17
C ASP A 31 -4.57 21.28 12.71
N GLY A 32 -3.57 21.04 13.57
CA GLY A 32 -2.17 21.35 13.31
C GLY A 32 -1.35 20.16 12.80
N PHE A 33 -1.98 19.01 12.53
CA PHE A 33 -1.25 17.82 12.12
C PHE A 33 -0.64 18.00 10.72
N THR A 34 0.68 17.90 10.66
CA THR A 34 1.48 17.99 9.44
C THR A 34 2.03 16.62 9.08
N ASP A 35 2.81 16.03 9.99
CA ASP A 35 3.39 14.70 9.80
C ASP A 35 3.71 13.98 11.11
N LYS A 36 4.01 12.69 10.97
CA LYS A 36 4.50 11.83 12.02
C LYS A 36 5.26 10.63 11.45
N LEU A 37 6.52 10.49 11.87
CA LEU A 37 7.39 9.39 11.50
C LEU A 37 7.57 8.41 12.67
N PHE A 38 7.53 7.12 12.38
CA PHE A 38 7.81 6.04 13.33
C PHE A 38 8.82 5.08 12.76
N VAL A 39 9.74 4.63 13.61
CA VAL A 39 10.74 3.63 13.27
C VAL A 39 10.61 2.49 14.28
N CYS A 40 10.58 1.25 13.78
CA CYS A 40 10.59 0.04 14.60
C CYS A 40 11.75 -0.84 14.12
N GLN A 41 12.65 -1.14 15.04
CA GLN A 41 13.70 -2.09 14.80
C GLN A 41 13.15 -3.49 15.08
N ALA A 42 13.10 -4.34 14.06
CA ALA A 42 12.85 -5.76 14.22
C ALA A 42 14.11 -6.55 13.86
N GLU A 43 14.13 -7.82 14.26
CA GLU A 43 15.31 -8.68 14.19
C GLU A 43 15.91 -8.81 12.79
N LYS A 44 15.06 -8.81 11.76
CA LYS A 44 15.45 -9.02 10.36
C LYS A 44 15.28 -7.78 9.48
N TYR A 45 14.24 -7.00 9.76
CA TYR A 45 13.85 -5.84 8.98
C TYR A 45 13.53 -4.67 9.91
N ASN A 46 14.07 -3.50 9.60
CA ASN A 46 13.66 -2.26 10.24
C ASN A 46 12.52 -1.67 9.44
N TRP A 47 11.44 -1.31 10.13
CA TRP A 47 10.26 -0.72 9.52
C TRP A 47 10.19 0.75 9.86
N THR A 48 9.84 1.57 8.87
CA THR A 48 9.56 2.99 9.08
C THR A 48 8.17 3.28 8.54
N THR A 49 7.31 3.94 9.30
CA THR A 49 6.03 4.42 8.78
C THR A 49 5.94 5.93 8.91
N HIS A 50 5.55 6.60 7.83
CA HIS A 50 5.39 8.03 7.75
C HIS A 50 3.94 8.37 7.42
N PHE A 51 3.26 9.02 8.36
CA PHE A 51 1.94 9.58 8.17
C PHE A 51 2.08 11.08 7.97
N TYR A 52 1.46 11.65 6.95
CA TYR A 52 1.53 13.09 6.71
C TYR A 52 0.29 13.61 5.98
N ARG A 53 0.02 14.90 6.12
CA ARG A 53 -1.03 15.58 5.39
C ARG A 53 -0.50 15.94 4.00
N GLY A 54 -1.26 15.57 2.97
CA GLY A 54 -0.97 15.95 1.59
C GLY A 54 -2.24 16.39 0.88
N GLN A 55 -2.07 17.16 -0.19
CA GLN A 55 -3.18 17.77 -0.90
C GLN A 55 -3.22 17.26 -2.34
N PHE A 56 -4.40 16.84 -2.79
CA PHE A 56 -4.68 16.52 -4.19
C PHE A 56 -5.82 17.42 -4.66
N PHE A 57 -5.57 18.26 -5.67
CA PHE A 57 -6.45 19.37 -6.02
C PHE A 57 -6.70 20.28 -4.80
N ASP A 58 -7.97 20.51 -4.44
CA ASP A 58 -8.37 21.35 -3.30
C ASP A 58 -8.74 20.54 -2.05
N GLU A 59 -8.45 19.24 -2.04
CA GLU A 59 -8.82 18.34 -0.94
C GLU A 59 -7.58 17.82 -0.20
N ASP A 60 -7.65 17.84 1.13
CA ASP A 60 -6.63 17.29 2.00
C ASP A 60 -6.84 15.80 2.26
N TYR A 61 -5.73 15.07 2.30
CA TYR A 61 -5.68 13.64 2.57
C TYR A 61 -4.63 13.37 3.65
N LEU A 62 -4.91 12.37 4.47
CA LEU A 62 -3.83 11.68 5.16
C LEU A 62 -3.16 10.74 4.16
N ILE A 63 -1.83 10.75 4.18
CA ILE A 63 -0.95 9.93 3.35
C ILE A 63 -0.18 8.97 4.26
N VAL A 64 0.08 7.76 3.77
CA VAL A 64 0.88 6.76 4.50
C VAL A 64 1.96 6.20 3.61
N ASP A 65 3.21 6.33 4.05
CA ASP A 65 4.34 5.61 3.45
C ASP A 65 4.89 4.60 4.45
N ILE A 66 5.19 3.39 3.98
CA ILE A 66 5.76 2.31 4.79
C ILE A 66 7.05 1.86 4.13
N TYR A 67 8.16 1.96 4.85
CA TYR A 67 9.48 1.58 4.40
C TYR A 67 9.93 0.32 5.13
N CYS A 68 10.60 -0.55 4.38
CA CYS A 68 11.31 -1.70 4.89
C CYS A 68 12.81 -1.50 4.63
N HIS A 69 13.63 -1.64 5.65
CA HIS A 69 15.08 -1.55 5.55
C HIS A 69 15.70 -2.85 6.07
N SER A 70 16.79 -3.28 5.45
CA SER A 70 17.59 -4.40 5.95
C SER A 70 19.07 -4.07 5.80
N SER A 71 19.87 -4.55 6.75
CA SER A 71 21.33 -4.58 6.62
C SER A 71 21.80 -5.74 5.73
N ILE A 72 20.91 -6.69 5.42
CA ILE A 72 21.22 -7.85 4.58
C ILE A 72 21.34 -7.40 3.11
N PRO A 73 22.47 -7.65 2.43
CA PRO A 73 22.57 -7.39 0.99
C PRO A 73 21.58 -8.24 0.20
N SER A 74 21.01 -7.68 -0.89
CA SER A 74 20.08 -8.40 -1.79
C SER A 74 18.86 -9.00 -1.08
N TRP A 75 18.28 -8.25 -0.15
CA TRP A 75 17.10 -8.66 0.59
C TRP A 75 15.80 -8.48 -0.21
N SER A 76 14.82 -9.32 0.10
CA SER A 76 13.44 -9.18 -0.36
C SER A 76 12.48 -9.64 0.73
N CYS A 77 11.38 -8.94 0.94
CA CYS A 77 10.37 -9.26 1.94
C CYS A 77 8.97 -9.08 1.34
N ASP A 78 8.22 -10.17 1.23
CA ASP A 78 6.76 -10.07 1.08
C ASP A 78 6.18 -9.79 2.47
N ALA A 79 5.41 -8.71 2.61
CA ALA A 79 4.76 -8.37 3.87
C ALA A 79 3.32 -7.92 3.65
N ARG A 80 2.45 -8.31 4.59
CA ARG A 80 1.08 -7.81 4.71
C ARG A 80 1.04 -6.77 5.80
N THR A 81 0.47 -5.62 5.49
CA THR A 81 0.35 -4.49 6.40
C THR A 81 -1.11 -4.17 6.63
N GLU A 82 -1.56 -4.26 7.88
CA GLU A 82 -2.87 -3.79 8.31
C GLU A 82 -2.71 -2.43 9.00
N VAL A 83 -3.39 -1.41 8.51
CA VAL A 83 -3.48 -0.10 9.16
C VAL A 83 -4.84 0.03 9.82
N LYS A 84 -4.86 0.31 11.12
CA LYS A 84 -6.07 0.40 11.94
C LYS A 84 -6.19 1.76 12.58
N PHE A 85 -7.40 2.30 12.61
CA PHE A 85 -7.76 3.36 13.55
C PHE A 85 -8.58 2.74 14.67
N TRP A 86 -8.06 2.80 15.89
CA TRP A 86 -8.55 2.02 17.01
C TRP A 86 -8.62 0.53 16.64
N ASN A 87 -9.81 -0.06 16.69
CA ASN A 87 -10.02 -1.48 16.37
C ASN A 87 -10.51 -1.70 14.93
N THR A 88 -10.63 -0.64 14.12
CA THR A 88 -11.17 -0.71 12.76
C THR A 88 -10.03 -0.77 11.76
N THR A 89 -9.97 -1.84 10.96
CA THR A 89 -9.05 -1.94 9.82
C THR A 89 -9.48 -0.99 8.73
N ILE A 90 -8.58 -0.08 8.35
CA ILE A 90 -8.79 0.93 7.31
C ILE A 90 -8.22 0.44 5.98
N GLN A 91 -7.05 -0.20 6.04
CA GLN A 91 -6.38 -0.75 4.88
C GLN A 91 -5.67 -2.05 5.24
N ASP A 92 -5.58 -2.92 4.25
CA ASP A 92 -4.90 -4.21 4.32
C ASP A 92 -4.18 -4.46 3.00
N ILE A 93 -2.85 -4.40 3.04
CA ILE A 93 -2.01 -4.25 1.85
C ILE A 93 -0.91 -5.31 1.88
N GLU A 94 -0.86 -6.17 0.86
CA GLU A 94 0.32 -7.00 0.57
C GLU A 94 1.28 -6.21 -0.34
N HIS A 95 2.54 -6.07 0.08
CA HIS A 95 3.58 -5.45 -0.73
C HIS A 95 4.87 -6.28 -0.69
N HIS A 96 5.53 -6.35 -1.84
CA HIS A 96 6.85 -6.98 -1.95
C HIS A 96 7.91 -5.89 -1.91
N TYR A 97 8.65 -5.87 -0.81
CA TYR A 97 9.73 -4.96 -0.54
C TYR A 97 11.06 -5.56 -1.00
N GLU A 98 11.91 -4.74 -1.60
CA GLU A 98 13.28 -5.09 -1.97
C GLU A 98 14.14 -3.82 -2.01
N MET A 99 15.45 -3.95 -2.21
CA MET A 99 16.39 -2.82 -2.13
C MET A 99 15.99 -1.60 -2.98
N LYS A 100 15.52 -1.81 -4.21
CA LYS A 100 15.06 -0.73 -5.12
C LYS A 100 13.59 -0.36 -4.92
N ARG A 101 12.85 -1.20 -4.20
CA ARG A 101 11.41 -1.09 -3.98
C ARG A 101 11.11 -1.22 -2.50
N ASN A 102 11.72 -0.37 -1.70
CA ASN A 102 11.71 -0.52 -0.25
C ASN A 102 10.59 0.28 0.44
N CYS A 103 9.77 1.01 -0.32
CA CYS A 103 8.74 1.92 0.18
C CYS A 103 7.37 1.62 -0.45
N MET A 104 6.40 1.14 0.30
CA MET A 104 5.01 1.18 -0.14
C MET A 104 4.44 2.57 0.16
N SER A 105 4.05 3.32 -0.86
CA SER A 105 3.38 4.62 -0.68
C SER A 105 1.89 4.47 -0.94
N CYS A 106 1.09 5.15 -0.12
CA CYS A 106 -0.36 5.19 -0.21
C CYS A 106 -0.82 6.65 -0.24
N PRO A 107 -0.70 7.32 -1.41
CA PRO A 107 -0.80 8.78 -1.50
C PRO A 107 -2.21 9.30 -1.14
N PRO A 108 -3.33 8.70 -1.58
CA PRO A 108 -4.63 8.97 -0.98
C PRO A 108 -5.04 7.83 -0.04
N PHE A 109 -4.66 7.92 1.24
CA PHE A 109 -5.04 6.91 2.23
C PHE A 109 -6.47 7.12 2.74
N ILE A 110 -6.78 8.32 3.24
CA ILE A 110 -8.14 8.74 3.65
C ILE A 110 -8.29 10.25 3.47
N LYS A 111 -9.46 10.73 3.04
CA LYS A 111 -9.75 12.17 2.99
C LYS A 111 -9.71 12.74 4.41
N TRP A 112 -9.08 13.88 4.61
CA TRP A 112 -8.92 14.48 5.92
C TRP A 112 -10.26 14.82 6.56
N LYS A 113 -11.20 15.35 5.77
CA LYS A 113 -12.57 15.65 6.22
C LYS A 113 -13.30 14.39 6.70
N ASP A 114 -13.09 13.26 6.05
CA ASP A 114 -13.71 11.99 6.44
C ASP A 114 -13.04 11.45 7.71
N LEU A 115 -11.72 11.61 7.83
CA LEU A 115 -10.96 11.20 9.02
C LEU A 115 -11.46 11.91 10.29
N ILE A 116 -11.72 13.22 10.20
CA ILE A 116 -12.16 14.04 11.34
C ILE A 116 -13.69 14.09 11.49
N SER A 117 -14.44 13.54 10.54
CA SER A 117 -15.90 13.51 10.60
C SER A 117 -16.39 12.72 11.81
N ARG A 118 -17.38 13.28 12.51
CA ARG A 118 -18.04 12.62 13.64
C ARG A 118 -18.74 11.33 13.23
N GLU A 119 -19.19 11.23 11.98
CA GLU A 119 -19.94 10.08 11.45
C GLU A 119 -19.06 8.83 11.36
N ASN A 120 -17.78 9.01 11.06
CA ASN A 120 -16.83 7.91 10.91
C ASN A 120 -16.23 7.43 12.24
N ASN A 121 -16.42 8.20 13.33
CA ASN A 121 -16.05 7.84 14.70
C ASN A 121 -14.57 7.42 14.90
N TYR A 122 -13.68 7.93 14.03
CA TYR A 122 -12.24 7.76 14.16
C TYR A 122 -11.63 8.71 15.21
N VAL A 123 -12.22 9.87 15.44
CA VAL A 123 -11.81 10.81 16.48
C VAL A 123 -12.57 10.51 17.76
N ARG A 124 -11.85 10.14 18.83
CA ARG A 124 -12.41 9.92 20.16
C ARG A 124 -11.62 10.70 21.19
N ASN A 125 -12.31 11.52 21.99
CA ASN A 125 -11.67 12.42 22.96
C ASN A 125 -10.59 13.32 22.33
N GLY A 126 -10.89 13.88 21.14
CA GLY A 126 -10.00 14.80 20.42
C GLY A 126 -8.77 14.15 19.77
N ARG A 127 -8.68 12.81 19.76
CA ARG A 127 -7.51 12.09 19.24
C ARG A 127 -7.89 10.87 18.41
N ILE A 128 -6.92 10.42 17.61
CA ILE A 128 -6.97 9.18 16.83
C ILE A 128 -5.83 8.29 17.30
N VAL A 129 -6.14 7.03 17.60
CA VAL A 129 -5.12 5.99 17.81
C VAL A 129 -4.95 5.25 16.50
N CYS A 130 -3.75 5.27 15.95
CA CYS A 130 -3.43 4.49 14.76
C CYS A 130 -2.47 3.35 15.10
N GLU A 131 -2.73 2.18 14.54
CA GLU A 131 -1.89 1.00 14.65
C GLU A 131 -1.53 0.48 13.27
N VAL A 132 -0.25 0.18 13.06
CA VAL A 132 0.26 -0.45 11.86
C VAL A 132 0.83 -1.80 12.25
N LEU A 133 0.20 -2.86 11.74
CA LEU A 133 0.57 -4.24 12.01
C LEU A 133 1.20 -4.83 10.76
N ILE A 134 2.46 -5.24 10.85
CA ILE A 134 3.24 -5.73 9.71
C ILE A 134 3.61 -7.19 9.96
N SER A 135 3.24 -8.06 9.03
CA SER A 135 3.52 -9.50 9.10
C SER A 135 4.19 -9.98 7.82
N GLU A 136 5.30 -10.71 7.94
CA GLU A 136 5.95 -11.37 6.80
C GLU A 136 4.99 -12.41 6.17
N VAL A 137 4.86 -12.38 4.85
CA VAL A 137 4.06 -13.32 4.07
C VAL A 137 4.98 -14.41 3.52
N PRO A 138 4.67 -15.70 3.74
CA PRO A 138 5.42 -16.77 3.11
C PRO A 138 5.35 -16.65 1.58
N LYS A 139 6.47 -16.86 0.89
CA LYS A 139 6.51 -16.88 -0.59
C LYS A 139 5.47 -17.88 -1.12
N LYS A 140 4.42 -17.38 -1.77
CA LYS A 140 3.39 -18.22 -2.41
C LYS A 140 4.00 -18.85 -3.68
N ALA A 141 3.70 -20.13 -3.95
CA ALA A 141 4.07 -20.75 -5.22
C ALA A 141 3.35 -20.04 -6.38
N ASN A 142 4.08 -19.72 -7.46
CA ASN A 142 3.57 -18.99 -8.62
C ASN A 142 2.30 -19.67 -9.18
N LYS A 143 1.14 -19.02 -9.06
CA LYS A 143 -0.08 -19.42 -9.77
C LYS A 143 -0.09 -18.71 -11.14
N ASN A 144 -0.49 -19.44 -12.18
CA ASN A 144 -0.68 -18.92 -13.54
C ASN A 144 -1.58 -17.67 -13.52
N GLN A 145 -1.02 -16.52 -13.90
CA GLN A 145 -1.72 -15.23 -13.98
C GLN A 145 -2.26 -15.02 -15.40
N ALA A 146 -3.35 -15.68 -15.76
CA ALA A 146 -4.03 -15.40 -17.03
C ALA A 146 -4.82 -14.08 -17.00
N VAL A 147 -5.08 -13.53 -15.81
CA VAL A 147 -5.77 -12.25 -15.60
C VAL A 147 -5.01 -11.46 -14.55
N ILE A 148 -4.60 -10.23 -14.90
CA ILE A 148 -3.99 -9.30 -13.96
C ILE A 148 -5.14 -8.56 -13.26
N VAL A 149 -5.41 -8.93 -12.01
CA VAL A 149 -6.20 -8.09 -11.09
C VAL A 149 -5.19 -7.40 -10.19
N LYS A 150 -5.08 -6.08 -10.33
CA LYS A 150 -4.14 -5.29 -9.52
C LYS A 150 -4.90 -4.32 -8.64
N GLU A 151 -4.64 -4.44 -7.35
CA GLU A 151 -5.13 -3.53 -6.33
C GLU A 151 -3.99 -2.62 -5.89
N TYR A 152 -4.24 -1.31 -5.94
CA TYR A 152 -3.33 -0.30 -5.41
C TYR A 152 -3.78 0.12 -4.00
N PRO A 153 -2.85 0.49 -3.11
CA PRO A 153 -3.18 0.84 -1.74
C PRO A 153 -4.03 2.12 -1.69
N GLY A 154 -4.83 2.29 -0.63
CA GLY A 154 -5.59 3.52 -0.39
C GLY A 154 -7.00 3.50 -0.97
N ILE A 155 -7.55 4.68 -1.25
CA ILE A 155 -8.91 4.84 -1.78
C ILE A 155 -9.00 4.22 -3.18
N ARG A 156 -10.02 3.39 -3.43
CA ARG A 156 -10.25 2.69 -4.69
C ARG A 156 -11.66 2.97 -5.21
N ASN A 157 -11.84 4.15 -5.79
CA ASN A 157 -13.14 4.65 -6.25
C ASN A 157 -13.31 4.61 -7.78
N LEU A 158 -12.35 4.03 -8.51
CA LEU A 158 -12.43 3.86 -9.96
C LEU A 158 -11.93 2.46 -10.36
N GLU A 159 -12.73 1.75 -11.16
CA GLU A 159 -12.31 0.55 -11.89
C GLU A 159 -11.94 0.93 -13.31
N ILE A 160 -10.72 0.57 -13.73
CA ILE A 160 -10.24 0.72 -15.11
C ILE A 160 -10.05 -0.67 -15.71
N LEU A 161 -10.59 -0.86 -16.91
CA LEU A 161 -10.41 -2.06 -17.71
C LEU A 161 -9.40 -1.77 -18.84
N VAL A 162 -8.31 -2.53 -18.87
CA VAL A 162 -7.32 -2.52 -19.95
C VAL A 162 -7.26 -3.92 -20.55
N GLU A 163 -7.79 -4.08 -21.76
CA GLU A 163 -8.06 -5.40 -22.36
C GLU A 163 -8.86 -6.32 -21.40
N LYS A 164 -8.23 -7.40 -20.90
CA LYS A 164 -8.83 -8.36 -19.95
C LYS A 164 -8.41 -8.11 -18.50
N SER A 165 -7.63 -7.06 -18.25
CA SER A 165 -7.03 -6.77 -16.95
C SER A 165 -7.81 -5.68 -16.22
N LYS A 166 -7.99 -5.88 -14.90
CA LYS A 166 -8.76 -4.98 -14.04
C LYS A 166 -7.85 -4.26 -13.05
N PHE A 167 -8.00 -2.94 -13.00
CA PHE A 167 -7.24 -2.05 -12.13
C PHE A 167 -8.21 -1.28 -11.23
N HIS A 168 -8.07 -1.45 -9.91
CA HIS A 168 -8.83 -0.66 -8.93
C HIS A 168 -7.93 0.43 -8.37
N VAL A 169 -8.26 1.68 -8.66
CA VAL A 169 -7.38 2.84 -8.45
C VAL A 169 -8.13 4.01 -7.83
N ASN A 170 -7.37 5.01 -7.39
CA ASN A 170 -7.90 6.28 -6.93
C ASN A 170 -8.05 7.23 -8.11
N MET A 171 -9.28 7.67 -8.35
CA MET A 171 -9.64 8.60 -9.41
C MET A 171 -8.95 9.96 -9.26
N GLU A 172 -8.93 10.53 -8.05
CA GLU A 172 -8.36 11.84 -7.81
C GLU A 172 -6.83 11.86 -8.02
N LEU A 173 -6.11 10.87 -7.51
CA LEU A 173 -4.68 10.69 -7.75
C LEU A 173 -4.38 10.54 -9.23
N LEU A 174 -5.17 9.72 -9.93
CA LEU A 174 -5.01 9.48 -11.35
C LEU A 174 -5.19 10.74 -12.19
N ALA A 175 -6.20 11.54 -11.86
CA ALA A 175 -6.45 12.83 -12.49
C ALA A 175 -5.36 13.85 -12.13
N PHE A 176 -4.87 13.84 -10.89
CA PHE A 176 -3.80 14.72 -10.42
C PHE A 176 -2.48 14.47 -11.16
N THR A 177 -2.18 13.22 -11.52
CA THR A 177 -0.92 12.86 -12.20
C THR A 177 -1.01 12.83 -13.73
N SER A 178 -2.19 13.03 -14.33
CA SER A 178 -2.38 12.96 -15.78
C SER A 178 -3.42 13.95 -16.31
N LYS A 179 -2.97 14.80 -17.23
CA LYS A 179 -3.84 15.74 -17.99
C LYS A 179 -4.94 15.04 -18.77
N PHE A 180 -4.74 13.77 -19.15
CA PHE A 180 -5.79 12.99 -19.81
C PHE A 180 -6.92 12.69 -18.83
N PHE A 181 -6.58 12.10 -17.68
CA PHE A 181 -7.58 11.73 -16.67
C PHE A 181 -8.19 12.95 -15.97
N GLU A 182 -7.45 14.05 -15.84
CA GLU A 182 -7.97 15.35 -15.41
C GLU A 182 -9.14 15.82 -16.30
N LYS A 183 -8.96 15.76 -17.63
CA LYS A 183 -10.01 16.13 -18.59
C LYS A 183 -11.18 15.18 -18.56
N GLU A 184 -10.94 13.87 -18.42
CA GLU A 184 -12.00 12.87 -18.36
C GLU A 184 -12.81 12.98 -17.05
N LEU A 185 -12.15 13.32 -15.94
CA LEU A 185 -12.80 13.65 -14.67
C LEU A 185 -13.68 14.90 -14.81
N ALA A 186 -13.16 15.98 -15.41
CA ALA A 186 -13.90 17.22 -15.65
C ALA A 186 -15.13 17.02 -16.58
N ARG A 187 -15.07 16.01 -17.46
CA ARG A 187 -16.19 15.60 -18.32
C ARG A 187 -17.20 14.68 -17.63
N GLY A 188 -16.95 14.29 -16.37
CA GLY A 188 -17.80 13.38 -15.61
C GLY A 188 -17.70 11.92 -16.05
N ARG A 189 -16.73 11.55 -16.90
CA ARG A 189 -16.63 10.21 -17.48
C ARG A 189 -15.98 9.18 -16.55
N LEU A 190 -15.26 9.64 -15.53
CA LEU A 190 -14.68 8.76 -14.50
C LEU A 190 -15.65 8.51 -13.33
N ASN A 191 -16.73 9.30 -13.22
CA ASN A 191 -17.73 9.20 -12.15
C ASN A 191 -18.88 8.28 -12.56
N THR A 192 -18.58 7.11 -13.10
CA THR A 192 -19.57 6.15 -13.61
C THR A 192 -19.61 4.89 -12.75
N ALA A 193 -20.77 4.25 -12.69
CA ALA A 193 -20.90 2.93 -12.06
C ALA A 193 -20.19 1.83 -12.88
N ASP A 194 -20.08 2.04 -14.19
CA ASP A 194 -19.40 1.14 -15.11
C ASP A 194 -17.88 1.37 -15.12
N PRO A 195 -17.06 0.32 -15.32
CA PRO A 195 -15.61 0.46 -15.48
C PRO A 195 -15.22 1.37 -16.65
N TYR A 196 -14.18 2.19 -16.45
CA TYR A 196 -13.63 3.02 -17.52
C TYR A 196 -12.70 2.18 -18.41
N ILE A 197 -12.99 2.09 -19.70
CA ILE A 197 -12.27 1.22 -20.64
C ILE A 197 -11.15 2.01 -21.33
N LEU A 198 -9.94 1.45 -21.33
CA LEU A 198 -8.80 1.94 -22.10
C LEU A 198 -8.41 0.90 -23.17
N GLU A 199 -8.50 1.31 -24.43
CA GLU A 199 -8.22 0.43 -25.58
C GLU A 199 -6.83 0.70 -26.20
N ASP A 200 -6.27 1.89 -25.99
CA ASP A 200 -5.03 2.35 -26.65
C ASP A 200 -3.74 2.07 -25.87
N ILE A 201 -3.79 1.19 -24.85
CA ILE A 201 -2.63 0.89 -24.00
C ILE A 201 -2.64 -0.59 -23.59
N THR A 202 -1.46 -1.19 -23.48
CA THR A 202 -1.35 -2.57 -22.99
C THR A 202 -1.48 -2.63 -21.46
N PRO A 203 -1.90 -3.76 -20.88
CA PRO A 203 -1.95 -3.92 -19.42
C PRO A 203 -0.59 -3.72 -18.73
N ILE A 204 0.51 -4.05 -19.42
CA ILE A 204 1.87 -3.93 -18.88
C ILE A 204 2.28 -2.46 -18.78
N ASP A 205 2.04 -1.69 -19.84
CA ASP A 205 2.39 -0.26 -19.88
C ASP A 205 1.53 0.53 -18.89
N PHE A 206 0.22 0.21 -18.82
CA PHE A 206 -0.66 0.83 -17.84
C PHE A 206 -0.22 0.50 -16.42
N LYS A 207 0.16 -0.76 -16.14
CA LYS A 207 0.71 -1.14 -14.83
C LYS A 207 1.97 -0.34 -14.49
N LEU A 208 2.88 -0.13 -15.45
CA LEU A 208 4.09 0.66 -15.21
C LEU A 208 3.73 2.12 -14.85
N TYR A 209 2.81 2.72 -15.58
CA TYR A 209 2.29 4.05 -15.26
C TYR A 209 1.65 4.12 -13.87
N MET A 210 0.87 3.11 -13.49
CA MET A 210 0.26 3.04 -12.16
C MET A 210 1.31 2.84 -11.06
N ASP A 211 2.35 2.03 -11.30
CA ASP A 211 3.44 1.84 -10.36
C ASP A 211 4.20 3.17 -10.14
N LEU A 212 4.41 3.99 -11.18
CA LEU A 212 4.98 5.34 -11.07
C LEU A 212 4.07 6.30 -10.31
N THR A 213 2.76 6.23 -10.56
CA THR A 213 1.74 7.08 -9.93
C THR A 213 1.64 6.82 -8.42
N TYR A 214 1.66 5.55 -8.01
CA TYR A 214 1.52 5.17 -6.60
C TYR A 214 2.83 5.10 -5.85
N HIS A 215 3.96 4.98 -6.54
CA HIS A 215 5.26 4.85 -5.90
C HIS A 215 6.32 5.82 -6.48
N PRO A 216 6.03 7.13 -6.61
CA PRO A 216 6.95 8.06 -7.25
C PRO A 216 8.31 8.09 -6.54
N LYS A 217 8.32 7.97 -5.21
CA LYS A 217 9.54 7.95 -4.40
C LYS A 217 10.46 6.77 -4.71
N GLN A 218 9.97 5.66 -5.24
CA GLN A 218 10.80 4.51 -5.62
C GLN A 218 11.59 4.77 -6.91
N TYR A 219 11.02 5.51 -7.84
CA TYR A 219 11.60 5.72 -9.17
C TYR A 219 12.45 6.99 -9.26
N PHE A 220 12.17 8.00 -8.42
CA PHE A 220 12.88 9.27 -8.42
C PHE A 220 13.91 9.44 -7.30
N SER A 221 14.06 8.46 -6.39
CA SER A 221 15.11 8.45 -5.35
C SER A 221 16.50 8.03 -5.85
N GLY A 222 16.66 7.80 -7.16
CA GLY A 222 17.88 7.26 -7.76
C GLY A 222 19.08 8.21 -7.94
N ASN A 223 18.93 9.53 -7.84
CA ASN A 223 20.02 10.49 -8.13
C ASN A 223 20.17 11.59 -7.06
N GLY A 224 20.34 11.18 -5.81
CA GLY A 224 20.72 12.06 -4.70
C GLY A 224 22.01 11.60 -4.03
N SER A 225 23.08 11.41 -4.80
CA SER A 225 24.44 11.36 -4.25
C SER A 225 25.11 12.67 -4.64
N VAL A 226 25.68 13.34 -3.64
CA VAL A 226 26.48 14.58 -3.72
C VAL A 226 27.48 14.55 -4.87
#